data_AF-A0A1X0NHA4-F1
#
_entry.id   AF-A0A1X0NHA4-F1
#
_cell.length_a   1.000
_cell.length_b   1.000
_cell.length_c   1.000
_cell.angle_alpha   90.00
_cell.angle_beta   90.00
_cell.angle_gamma   90.00
#
_symmetry.space_group_name_H-M   'P 1'
#
loop_
_entity.id
_entity.type
_entity.pdbx_description
1 polymer ?
#
loop_
_entity_poly.entity_id
_entity_poly.type
_entity_poly.pdbx_seq_one_letter_code
_entity_poly.pdbx_strand_id
1 'polypeptide(L)'
;MREVGEVKGDSAAAAAAGSRVYEAMGNVQKQMLMEYLSQNLGSGSPWRDALSRCVTEVVRRRAQSGESLDVQDVINEVLPFSRSVIPTEVREGLFRRVSEVVGVGNSH
;
A
#
# COMPACT_ATOMS: atom_id res chain seq x y z
N MET A 1 28.47 -13.44 20.85
CA MET A 1 27.01 -13.63 20.74
C MET A 1 26.36 -12.33 21.18
N ARG A 2 25.82 -11.54 20.24
CA ARG A 2 25.08 -10.31 20.53
C ARG A 2 23.65 -10.59 20.09
N GLU A 3 22.72 -10.59 21.03
CA GLU A 3 21.29 -10.65 20.75
C GLU A 3 20.93 -9.46 19.87
N VAL A 4 20.45 -9.74 18.66
CA VAL A 4 19.84 -8.73 17.81
C VAL A 4 18.38 -8.73 18.18
N GLY A 5 18.01 -7.73 18.99
CA GLY A 5 16.65 -7.48 19.44
C GLY A 5 15.68 -7.38 18.26
N GLU A 6 14.59 -8.09 18.44
CA GLU A 6 13.43 -8.20 17.57
C GLU A 6 12.80 -6.81 17.26
N VAL A 7 13.04 -6.30 16.05
CA VAL A 7 12.38 -5.08 15.51
C VAL A 7 10.98 -5.44 14.99
N LYS A 8 10.10 -5.94 15.86
CA LYS A 8 8.73 -6.32 15.50
C LYS A 8 7.65 -5.40 16.10
N GLY A 9 8.03 -4.53 17.03
CA GLY A 9 7.12 -3.62 17.75
C GLY A 9 6.78 -2.31 17.01
N ASP A 10 7.68 -1.78 16.19
CA ASP A 10 7.52 -0.42 15.65
C ASP A 10 6.56 -0.33 14.46
N SER A 11 6.51 -1.38 13.62
CA SER A 11 5.70 -1.38 12.40
C SER A 11 4.20 -1.44 12.68
N ALA A 12 3.77 -2.13 13.73
CA ALA A 12 2.35 -2.26 14.07
C ALA A 12 1.80 -0.96 14.68
N ALA A 13 2.59 -0.33 15.55
CA ALA A 13 2.26 0.96 16.14
C ALA A 13 2.23 2.08 15.08
N ALA A 14 3.17 2.07 14.14
CA ALA A 14 3.20 3.01 13.00
C ALA A 14 2.02 2.80 12.04
N ALA A 15 1.68 1.54 11.73
CA ALA A 15 0.48 1.23 10.91
C ALA A 15 -0.81 1.71 11.60
N ALA A 16 -0.92 1.54 12.91
CA ALA A 16 -2.04 2.05 13.70
C ALA A 16 -2.08 3.60 13.74
N ALA A 17 -0.94 4.29 13.67
CA ALA A 17 -0.89 5.74 13.59
C ALA A 17 -1.44 6.25 12.25
N GLY A 18 -1.02 5.67 11.12
CA GLY A 18 -1.54 6.05 9.80
C GLY A 18 -3.05 5.79 9.65
N SER A 19 -3.53 4.65 10.17
CA SER A 19 -4.96 4.32 10.16
C SER A 19 -5.78 5.32 10.99
N ARG A 20 -5.33 5.68 12.19
CA ARG A 20 -6.02 6.69 13.03
C ARG A 20 -6.12 8.05 12.35
N VAL A 21 -5.03 8.48 11.71
CA VAL A 21 -4.99 9.74 10.94
C VAL A 21 -6.00 9.69 9.80
N TYR A 22 -5.98 8.63 9.00
CA TYR A 22 -6.94 8.45 7.91
C TYR A 22 -8.39 8.45 8.41
N GLU A 23 -8.69 7.75 9.51
CA GLU A 23 -10.05 7.71 10.04
C GLU A 23 -10.55 9.05 10.57
N ALA A 24 -9.65 9.90 11.09
CA ALA A 24 -9.98 11.25 11.52
C ALA A 24 -10.22 12.23 10.35
N MET A 25 -9.87 11.86 9.11
CA MET A 25 -10.07 12.72 7.94
C MET A 25 -11.54 12.78 7.51
N GLY A 26 -11.96 13.96 7.06
CA GLY A 26 -13.27 14.14 6.43
C GLY A 26 -13.34 13.50 5.04
N ASN A 27 -14.55 13.27 4.53
CA ASN A 27 -14.79 12.61 3.24
C ASN A 27 -14.06 13.30 2.06
N VAL A 28 -13.99 14.63 2.07
CA VAL A 28 -13.28 15.40 1.02
C VAL A 28 -11.78 15.05 1.01
N GLN A 29 -11.15 14.98 2.18
CA GLN A 29 -9.73 14.65 2.31
C GLN A 29 -9.46 13.20 1.90
N LYS A 30 -10.30 12.25 2.34
CA LYS A 30 -10.22 10.85 1.91
C LYS A 30 -10.35 10.73 0.39
N GLN A 31 -11.30 11.47 -0.21
CA GLN A 31 -11.49 11.49 -1.66
C GLN A 31 -10.28 12.06 -2.41
N MET A 32 -9.66 13.12 -1.91
CA MET A 32 -8.43 13.68 -2.49
C MET A 32 -7.27 12.67 -2.46
N LEU A 33 -7.12 11.90 -1.39
CA LEU A 33 -6.10 10.84 -1.31
C LEU A 33 -6.41 9.70 -2.29
N MET A 34 -7.67 9.29 -2.40
CA MET A 34 -8.10 8.28 -3.37
C MET A 34 -7.85 8.72 -4.81
N GLU A 35 -8.15 9.98 -5.14
CA GLU A 35 -7.92 10.55 -6.46
C GLU A 35 -6.43 10.64 -6.79
N TYR A 36 -5.60 11.04 -5.82
CA TYR A 36 -4.15 11.02 -5.99
C TYR A 36 -3.63 9.60 -6.30
N LEU A 37 -4.08 8.59 -5.55
CA LEU A 37 -3.68 7.21 -5.79
C LEU A 37 -4.20 6.69 -7.14
N SER A 38 -5.42 7.02 -7.54
CA SER A 38 -5.97 6.56 -8.82
C SER A 38 -5.25 7.19 -10.02
N GLN A 39 -4.80 8.44 -9.92
CA GLN A 39 -4.00 9.10 -10.95
C GLN A 39 -2.60 8.48 -11.10
N ASN A 40 -1.98 8.06 -9.98
CA ASN A 40 -0.59 7.59 -9.98
C ASN A 40 -0.44 6.07 -10.08
N LEU A 41 -1.43 5.31 -9.62
CA LEU A 41 -1.44 3.84 -9.58
C LEU A 41 -2.58 3.24 -10.43
N GLY A 42 -3.29 4.06 -11.20
CA GLY A 42 -4.41 3.65 -12.04
C GLY A 42 -4.02 2.94 -13.34
N SER A 43 -4.95 2.95 -14.29
CA SER A 43 -4.78 2.41 -15.65
C SER A 43 -3.53 2.99 -16.33
N GLY A 44 -2.68 2.14 -16.89
CA GLY A 44 -1.47 2.57 -17.61
C GLY A 44 -0.29 2.96 -16.72
N SER A 45 -0.42 2.84 -15.39
CA SER A 45 0.72 3.03 -14.49
C SER A 45 1.65 1.80 -14.51
N PRO A 46 2.97 1.99 -14.41
CA PRO A 46 3.91 0.87 -14.30
C PRO A 46 3.62 -0.05 -13.11
N TRP A 47 3.09 0.51 -12.02
CA TRP A 47 2.64 -0.25 -10.84
C TRP A 47 1.54 -1.23 -11.19
N ARG A 48 0.49 -0.78 -11.89
CA ARG A 48 -0.63 -1.63 -12.28
C ARG A 48 -0.20 -2.72 -13.25
N ASP A 49 0.70 -2.41 -14.19
CA ASP A 49 1.23 -3.38 -15.14
C ASP A 49 2.10 -4.44 -14.46
N ALA A 50 2.91 -4.05 -13.46
CA ALA A 50 3.67 -4.99 -12.65
C ALA A 50 2.75 -5.88 -11.81
N LEU A 51 1.73 -5.30 -11.17
CA LEU A 51 0.75 -6.03 -10.38
C LEU A 51 -0.04 -7.03 -11.23
N SER A 52 -0.52 -6.61 -12.41
CA SER A 52 -1.28 -7.48 -13.31
C SER A 52 -0.44 -8.68 -13.78
N ARG A 53 0.84 -8.47 -14.10
CA ARG A 53 1.77 -9.56 -14.43
C ARG A 53 1.94 -10.53 -13.26
N CYS A 54 2.12 -10.01 -12.05
CA CYS A 54 2.24 -10.83 -10.84
C CYS A 54 0.99 -11.69 -10.61
N VAL A 55 -0.22 -11.11 -10.72
CA VAL A 55 -1.49 -11.86 -10.59
C VAL A 55 -1.56 -12.98 -11.62
N THR A 56 -1.25 -12.68 -12.89
CA THR A 56 -1.26 -13.69 -13.97
C THR A 56 -0.32 -14.84 -13.67
N GLU A 57 0.91 -14.55 -13.21
CA GLU A 57 1.88 -15.60 -12.85
C GLU A 57 1.42 -16.43 -11.65
N VAL A 58 0.86 -15.81 -10.61
CA VAL A 58 0.32 -16.52 -9.44
C VAL A 58 -0.83 -17.44 -9.84
N VAL A 59 -1.79 -16.94 -10.63
CA VAL A 59 -2.93 -17.74 -11.12
C VAL A 59 -2.43 -18.89 -11.99
N ARG A 60 -1.52 -18.62 -12.92
CA ARG A 60 -0.93 -19.64 -13.80
C ARG A 60 -0.22 -20.72 -12.99
N ARG A 61 0.60 -20.34 -12.00
CA ARG A 61 1.32 -21.24 -11.11
C ARG A 61 0.35 -22.12 -10.33
N ARG A 62 -0.66 -21.53 -9.69
CA ARG A 62 -1.66 -22.25 -8.89
C ARG A 62 -2.49 -23.23 -9.72
N ALA A 63 -2.88 -22.84 -10.93
CA ALA A 63 -3.60 -23.72 -11.85
C ALA A 63 -2.76 -24.94 -12.27
N GLN A 64 -1.44 -24.78 -12.40
CA GLN A 64 -0.51 -25.88 -12.73
C GLN A 64 -0.23 -26.81 -11.55
N SER A 65 -0.19 -26.28 -10.32
CA SER A 65 0.07 -27.05 -9.10
C SER A 65 -1.19 -27.66 -8.46
N GLY A 66 -2.39 -27.28 -8.92
CA GLY A 66 -3.65 -27.70 -8.29
C GLY A 66 -3.97 -26.97 -7.00
N GLU A 67 -3.34 -25.83 -6.74
CA GLU A 67 -3.66 -24.95 -5.61
C GLU A 67 -5.00 -24.24 -5.82
N SER A 68 -5.62 -23.80 -4.72
CA SER A 68 -6.85 -22.99 -4.73
C SER A 68 -6.71 -21.75 -5.62
N LEU A 69 -7.70 -21.51 -6.48
CA LEU A 69 -7.87 -20.28 -7.25
C LEU A 69 -8.88 -19.33 -6.61
N ASP A 70 -9.17 -19.51 -5.32
CA ASP A 70 -9.98 -18.56 -4.56
C ASP A 70 -9.35 -17.16 -4.62
N VAL A 71 -10.20 -16.16 -4.81
CA VAL A 71 -9.76 -14.78 -5.02
C VAL A 71 -9.03 -14.23 -3.80
N GLN A 72 -9.43 -14.60 -2.58
CA GLN A 72 -8.77 -14.14 -1.36
C GLN A 72 -7.38 -14.76 -1.23
N ASP A 73 -7.23 -16.03 -1.59
CA ASP A 73 -5.92 -16.69 -1.56
C ASP A 73 -4.93 -16.03 -2.53
N VAL A 74 -5.39 -15.69 -3.74
CA VAL A 74 -4.57 -14.97 -4.73
C VAL A 74 -4.25 -13.55 -4.26
N ILE A 75 -5.23 -12.83 -3.70
CA ILE A 75 -5.00 -11.49 -3.14
C ILE A 75 -3.96 -11.53 -2.03
N ASN A 76 -4.07 -12.48 -1.09
CA ASN A 76 -3.15 -12.60 0.04
C ASN A 76 -1.71 -12.88 -0.39
N GLU A 77 -1.51 -13.65 -1.47
CA GLU A 77 -0.18 -13.90 -2.04
C GLU A 77 0.40 -12.69 -2.76
N VAL A 78 -0.43 -11.93 -3.48
CA VAL A 78 0.01 -10.81 -4.32
C VAL A 78 0.15 -9.50 -3.54
N LEU A 79 -0.59 -9.32 -2.44
CA LEU A 79 -0.64 -8.08 -1.68
C LEU A 79 0.73 -7.60 -1.15
N PRO A 80 1.62 -8.46 -0.61
CA PRO A 80 2.96 -8.04 -0.22
C PRO A 80 3.76 -7.46 -1.39
N PHE A 81 3.69 -8.11 -2.55
CA PHE A 81 4.33 -7.63 -3.77
C PHE A 81 3.75 -6.27 -4.18
N SER A 82 2.42 -6.13 -4.24
CA SER A 82 1.77 -4.89 -4.67
C SER A 82 2.20 -3.68 -3.83
N ARG A 83 2.34 -3.86 -2.50
CA ARG A 83 2.83 -2.83 -1.58
C ARG A 83 4.30 -2.49 -1.80
N SER A 84 5.13 -3.49 -2.08
CA SER A 84 6.57 -3.30 -2.26
C SER A 84 6.94 -2.55 -3.54
N VAL A 85 6.12 -2.67 -4.59
CA VAL A 85 6.38 -2.04 -5.90
C VAL A 85 5.73 -0.68 -6.08
N ILE A 86 5.07 -0.13 -5.04
CA ILE A 86 4.58 1.25 -5.08
C ILE A 86 5.78 2.19 -5.24
N PRO A 87 5.82 3.05 -6.29
CA PRO A 87 6.92 3.97 -6.49
C PRO A 87 7.15 4.86 -5.27
N THR A 88 8.42 5.15 -4.98
CA THR A 88 8.78 5.96 -3.80
C THR A 88 8.17 7.36 -3.88
N GLU A 89 8.14 7.95 -5.06
CA GLU A 89 7.58 9.28 -5.34
C GLU A 89 6.09 9.33 -5.01
N VAL A 90 5.37 8.23 -5.25
CA VAL A 90 3.95 8.11 -4.92
C VAL A 90 3.74 7.99 -3.41
N ARG A 91 4.59 7.24 -2.71
CA ARG A 91 4.53 7.12 -1.24
C ARG A 91 4.84 8.46 -0.56
N GLU A 92 5.88 9.16 -1.02
CA GLU A 92 6.26 10.48 -0.52
C GLU A 92 5.19 11.53 -0.82
N GLY A 93 4.62 11.51 -2.04
CA GLY A 93 3.56 12.43 -2.42
C GLY A 93 2.24 12.18 -1.68
N LEU A 94 1.96 10.92 -1.31
CA LEU A 94 0.85 10.58 -0.41
C LEU A 94 1.12 11.09 1.00
N PHE A 95 2.33 10.86 1.53
CA PHE A 95 2.72 11.32 2.86
C PHE A 95 2.59 12.84 2.99
N ARG A 96 3.10 13.61 2.01
CA ARG A 96 3.00 15.08 2.00
C ARG A 96 1.55 15.56 2.12
N ARG A 97 0.64 14.98 1.33
CA ARG A 97 -0.80 15.31 1.36
C ARG A 97 -1.43 14.99 2.71
N VAL A 98 -1.06 13.85 3.31
CA VAL A 98 -1.50 13.49 4.66
C VAL A 98 -0.97 14.50 5.69
N SER A 99 0.29 14.91 5.61
CA SER A 99 0.89 15.90 6.51
C SER A 99 0.23 17.28 6.41
N GLU A 100 -0.14 17.71 5.20
CA GLU A 100 -0.88 18.95 4.95
C GLU A 100 -2.25 18.91 5.64
N VAL A 101 -2.95 17.77 5.54
CA VAL A 101 -4.27 17.57 6.18
C VAL A 101 -4.18 17.58 7.71
N VAL A 102 -3.13 17.00 8.29
CA VAL A 102 -2.92 16.94 9.74
C VAL A 102 -2.35 18.25 10.31
N GLY A 103 -2.00 19.21 9.45
CA GLY A 103 -1.48 20.52 9.89
C GLY A 103 -0.05 20.48 10.41
N VAL A 104 0.72 19.41 10.12
CA VAL A 104 2.13 19.28 10.53
C VAL A 104 3.05 20.23 9.73
N GLY A 105 2.50 20.97 8.76
CA GLY A 105 3.22 21.88 7.85
C GLY A 105 2.95 23.38 7.99
N ASN A 106 2.04 23.83 8.87
CA ASN A 106 1.79 25.28 9.06
C ASN A 106 2.19 25.72 10.48
N SER A 107 3.50 25.85 10.68
CA SER A 107 4.04 26.79 11.67
C SER A 107 4.62 27.95 10.86
N HIS A 108 3.82 28.99 10.67
CA HIS A 108 4.25 30.28 10.13
C HIS A 108 4.11 31.33 11.22
#